data_AF-A0A9Q1MAB1-F1
#
_entry.id   AF-A0A9Q1MAB1-F1
#
_cell.length_a   1.000
_cell.length_b   1.000
_cell.length_c   1.000
_cell.angle_alpha   90.00
_cell.angle_beta   90.00
_cell.angle_gamma   90.00
#
_symmetry.space_group_name_H-M   'P 1'
#
loop_
_entity.id
_entity.type
_entity.pdbx_description
1 polymer ?
#
loop_
_entity_poly.entity_id
_entity_poly.type
_entity_poly.pdbx_seq_one_letter_code
_entity_poly.pdbx_strand_id
1 'polypeptide(L)'
;MFIYNYVEMARVTGVPISFLLARGQSVKMLSQLLRKARQRNLVIPNKKQAGSEQRTYEGATVLEARAGFHEKPIATLDFASLYPSIMMAYNFCYCTLVNPAKVSKLNLPPRHVNKSPSGQTFVTSNVQKGILPEILEELLADRKRAKADLKISANSAYGFTGATVGQLPCLEVSSSVTSYGRQMIEHTKKLVEDKFTVLGGYEYNAEKEEAMKLGREAADYISRAFIKPIRLEFEKIYYPYLLISKKRYAGFLWTNPDKHDKVDAKGIETVQRDNCLLVKNLVSECLSKILVDRDVRGAVQYVKNTISDLRLNRMNLSLLVVTKGLTKNGDDYKVKAAHVELAERMRKRDAATAPSIGDRVPYVIIKAAKDAKAYEKSEDPIYVLENNIPIDSQYCLDYQISKPLLRIFEPIMKNAKELLKGSHTRSISLPTPSNSDIMKFAKKQHRCIGCRTPISGSDRTLCNYCKGNEAAINCRSMAKWMSYALGSRSFLLLLLDSILPHLLSEEEASERLG
;
A
#
# COMPACT_ATOMS: atom_id res chain seq x y z
N MET A 1 -16.05 -10.17 17.92
CA MET A 1 -16.70 -10.11 16.58
C MET A 1 -16.04 -11.03 15.53
N PHE A 2 -15.29 -12.09 15.91
CA PHE A 2 -14.60 -12.98 14.95
C PHE A 2 -15.19 -14.40 14.87
N ILE A 3 -15.73 -14.91 15.98
CA ILE A 3 -16.22 -16.30 16.06
C ILE A 3 -17.39 -16.56 15.12
N TYR A 4 -18.38 -15.67 15.03
CA TYR A 4 -19.54 -15.89 14.15
C TYR A 4 -19.15 -15.98 12.67
N ASN A 5 -18.21 -15.16 12.19
CA ASN A 5 -17.69 -15.25 10.81
C ASN A 5 -17.04 -16.61 10.56
N TYR A 6 -16.28 -17.13 11.53
CA TYR A 6 -15.66 -18.43 11.41
C TYR A 6 -16.66 -19.59 11.50
N VAL A 7 -17.67 -19.48 12.34
CA VAL A 7 -18.77 -20.46 12.41
C VAL A 7 -19.52 -20.50 11.07
N GLU A 8 -19.84 -19.35 10.51
CA GLU A 8 -20.50 -19.24 9.20
C GLU A 8 -19.63 -19.80 8.08
N MET A 9 -18.36 -19.41 8.02
CA MET A 9 -17.39 -19.94 7.05
C MET A 9 -17.24 -21.47 7.18
N ALA A 10 -17.17 -22.00 8.40
CA ALA A 10 -17.11 -23.43 8.66
C ALA A 10 -18.37 -24.17 8.21
N ARG A 11 -19.56 -23.57 8.41
CA ARG A 11 -20.84 -24.12 7.94
C ARG A 11 -20.90 -24.19 6.42
N VAL A 12 -20.54 -23.10 5.74
CA VAL A 12 -20.57 -23.01 4.27
C VAL A 12 -19.52 -23.94 3.64
N THR A 13 -18.26 -23.84 4.09
CA THR A 13 -17.16 -24.61 3.46
C THR A 13 -17.03 -26.03 3.99
N GLY A 14 -17.66 -26.33 5.13
CA GLY A 14 -17.71 -27.67 5.66
C GLY A 14 -16.43 -28.19 6.29
N VAL A 15 -15.62 -27.30 6.87
CA VAL A 15 -14.37 -27.65 7.55
C VAL A 15 -14.47 -27.38 9.06
N PRO A 16 -13.69 -28.10 9.90
CA PRO A 16 -13.59 -27.78 11.32
C PRO A 16 -13.12 -26.34 11.54
N ILE A 17 -13.59 -25.69 12.61
CA ILE A 17 -13.20 -24.31 12.94
C ILE A 17 -11.69 -24.19 13.13
N SER A 18 -11.04 -25.21 13.72
CA SER A 18 -9.58 -25.23 13.90
C SER A 18 -8.81 -25.14 12.57
N PHE A 19 -9.38 -25.65 11.47
CA PHE A 19 -8.74 -25.55 10.16
C PHE A 19 -8.77 -24.13 9.59
N LEU A 20 -9.70 -23.28 10.04
CA LEU A 20 -9.74 -21.88 9.62
C LEU A 20 -8.55 -21.07 10.17
N LEU A 21 -7.93 -21.54 11.26
CA LEU A 21 -6.76 -20.93 11.89
C LEU A 21 -5.46 -21.59 11.44
N ALA A 22 -5.45 -22.92 11.31
CA ALA A 22 -4.23 -23.69 11.07
C ALA A 22 -3.98 -24.09 9.60
N ARG A 23 -4.96 -23.92 8.71
CA ARG A 23 -4.88 -24.37 7.31
C ARG A 23 -5.24 -23.27 6.31
N GLY A 24 -4.76 -23.42 5.08
CA GLY A 24 -5.01 -22.48 3.98
C GLY A 24 -6.37 -22.65 3.30
N GLN A 25 -6.59 -21.93 2.20
CA GLN A 25 -7.87 -21.96 1.47
C GLN A 25 -8.13 -23.27 0.71
N SER A 26 -7.09 -24.01 0.32
CA SER A 26 -7.21 -25.23 -0.50
C SER A 26 -8.06 -26.32 0.18
N VAL A 27 -7.97 -26.47 1.51
CA VAL A 27 -8.74 -27.49 2.26
C VAL A 27 -10.25 -27.21 2.19
N LYS A 28 -10.64 -25.94 2.13
CA LYS A 28 -12.05 -25.53 2.03
C LYS A 28 -12.64 -25.90 0.67
N MET A 29 -11.86 -25.69 -0.40
CA MET A 29 -12.26 -26.09 -1.75
C MET A 29 -12.30 -27.61 -1.89
N LEU A 30 -11.31 -28.32 -1.35
CA LEU A 30 -11.29 -29.78 -1.37
C LEU A 30 -12.49 -30.38 -0.62
N SER A 31 -12.83 -29.85 0.56
CA SER A 31 -13.98 -30.32 1.34
C SER A 31 -15.28 -30.23 0.55
N GLN A 32 -15.53 -29.08 -0.09
CA GLN A 32 -16.72 -28.87 -0.93
C GLN A 32 -16.71 -29.79 -2.16
N LEU A 33 -15.56 -29.94 -2.81
CA LEU A 33 -15.40 -30.83 -3.96
C LEU A 33 -15.69 -32.29 -3.59
N LEU A 34 -15.19 -32.78 -2.46
CA LEU A 34 -15.44 -34.14 -1.96
C LEU A 34 -16.93 -34.37 -1.65
N ARG A 35 -17.60 -33.39 -1.02
CA ARG A 35 -19.03 -33.47 -0.72
C ARG A 35 -19.87 -33.58 -2.00
N LYS A 36 -19.59 -32.73 -2.99
CA LYS A 36 -20.28 -32.75 -4.29
C LYS A 36 -19.94 -33.99 -5.12
N ALA A 37 -18.70 -34.46 -5.06
CA ALA A 37 -18.31 -35.70 -5.72
C ALA A 37 -19.09 -36.89 -5.14
N ARG A 38 -19.22 -36.99 -3.81
CA ARG A 38 -20.03 -38.03 -3.15
C ARG A 38 -21.50 -37.96 -3.58
N GLN A 39 -22.11 -36.79 -3.61
CA GLN A 39 -23.50 -36.61 -4.05
C GLN A 39 -23.75 -37.08 -5.49
N ARG A 40 -22.72 -37.03 -6.33
CA ARG A 40 -22.80 -37.43 -7.74
C ARG A 40 -22.17 -38.79 -8.04
N ASN A 41 -21.84 -39.58 -7.01
CA ASN A 41 -21.17 -40.87 -7.14
C ASN A 41 -19.87 -40.80 -7.98
N LEU A 42 -19.10 -39.72 -7.80
CA LEU A 42 -17.82 -39.50 -8.45
C LEU A 42 -16.66 -39.73 -7.47
N VAL A 43 -15.54 -40.22 -8.01
CA VAL A 43 -14.29 -40.42 -7.25
C VAL A 43 -13.27 -39.36 -7.68
N ILE A 44 -12.63 -38.73 -6.68
CA ILE A 44 -11.54 -37.79 -6.94
C ILE A 44 -10.23 -38.59 -7.03
N PRO A 45 -9.47 -38.48 -8.14
CA PRO A 45 -8.22 -39.21 -8.30
C PRO A 45 -7.14 -38.63 -7.37
N ASN A 46 -6.32 -39.51 -6.79
CA ASN A 46 -5.12 -39.11 -6.06
C ASN A 46 -3.93 -39.02 -7.02
N LYS A 47 -3.81 -37.90 -7.75
CA LYS A 47 -2.69 -37.67 -8.66
C LYS A 47 -1.42 -37.40 -7.84
N LYS A 48 -0.41 -38.27 -7.96
CA LYS A 48 0.93 -37.99 -7.40
C LYS A 48 1.45 -36.68 -7.99
N GLN A 49 2.00 -35.81 -7.14
CA GLN A 49 2.65 -34.58 -7.59
C GLN A 49 3.80 -34.97 -8.53
N ALA A 50 3.68 -34.61 -9.80
CA ALA A 50 4.79 -34.75 -10.72
C ALA A 50 5.92 -33.84 -10.21
N GLY A 51 7.05 -34.45 -9.85
CA GLY A 51 8.25 -33.71 -9.50
C GLY A 51 8.67 -32.80 -10.66
N SER A 52 9.19 -31.63 -10.28
CA SER A 52 10.14 -30.79 -11.03
C SER A 52 9.75 -29.96 -12.25
N GLU A 53 8.55 -30.03 -12.84
CA GLU A 53 8.16 -29.05 -13.89
C GLU A 53 6.96 -28.20 -13.47
N GLN A 54 7.24 -27.01 -12.94
CA GLN A 54 6.23 -25.97 -12.78
C GLN A 54 5.83 -25.44 -14.16
N ARG A 55 4.91 -26.13 -14.84
CA ARG A 55 4.23 -25.58 -16.02
C ARG A 55 3.49 -24.32 -15.60
N THR A 56 3.93 -23.18 -16.12
CA THR A 56 3.26 -21.90 -15.93
C THR A 56 2.25 -21.69 -17.05
N TYR A 57 1.27 -20.83 -16.82
CA TYR A 57 0.29 -20.43 -17.83
C TYR A 57 0.15 -18.91 -17.82
N GLU A 58 -0.33 -18.37 -18.94
CA GLU A 58 -0.48 -16.93 -19.11
C GLU A 58 -1.60 -16.39 -18.20
N GLY A 59 -1.25 -15.39 -17.37
CA GLY A 59 -2.15 -14.74 -16.41
C GLY A 59 -3.06 -13.67 -17.02
N ALA A 60 -3.50 -12.72 -16.19
CA ALA A 60 -4.32 -11.58 -16.64
C ALA A 60 -3.50 -10.58 -17.46
N THR A 61 -4.17 -9.85 -18.37
CA THR A 61 -3.56 -8.71 -19.06
C THR A 61 -3.78 -7.42 -18.27
N VAL A 62 -2.89 -6.45 -18.43
CA VAL A 62 -3.02 -5.11 -17.84
C VAL A 62 -2.91 -4.09 -18.96
N LEU A 63 -4.03 -3.43 -19.25
CA LEU A 63 -4.12 -2.37 -20.26
C LEU A 63 -3.11 -1.25 -19.95
N GLU A 64 -2.55 -0.66 -21.00
CA GLU A 64 -1.78 0.56 -20.88
C GLU A 64 -2.72 1.73 -20.58
N ALA A 65 -2.28 2.62 -19.69
CA ALA A 65 -3.04 3.78 -19.28
C ALA A 65 -2.14 5.01 -19.25
N ARG A 66 -2.71 6.16 -19.60
CA ARG A 66 -1.98 7.44 -19.65
C ARG A 66 -1.70 7.93 -18.23
N ALA A 67 -0.46 7.74 -17.78
CA ALA A 67 0.02 8.30 -16.51
C ALA A 67 -0.13 9.83 -16.53
N GLY A 68 -0.52 10.40 -15.41
CA GLY A 68 -0.85 11.82 -15.33
C GLY A 68 -1.79 12.15 -14.19
N PHE A 69 -1.97 13.45 -14.00
CA PHE A 69 -3.01 14.02 -13.15
C PHE A 69 -4.24 14.34 -14.00
N HIS A 70 -5.36 13.72 -13.66
CA HIS A 70 -6.63 13.83 -14.38
C HIS A 70 -7.61 14.62 -13.51
N GLU A 71 -7.97 15.80 -13.99
CA GLU A 71 -8.86 16.71 -13.29
C GLU A 71 -10.33 16.48 -13.60
N LYS A 72 -10.65 15.64 -14.60
CA LYS A 72 -12.02 15.28 -14.97
C LYS A 72 -12.45 13.94 -14.33
N PRO A 73 -13.75 13.74 -14.05
CA PRO A 73 -14.24 12.51 -13.43
C PRO A 73 -13.91 11.27 -14.27
N ILE A 74 -13.43 10.22 -13.60
CA ILE A 74 -13.17 8.92 -14.24
C ILE A 74 -14.08 7.87 -13.60
N ALA A 75 -15.03 7.36 -14.39
CA ALA A 75 -15.91 6.27 -13.99
C ALA A 75 -15.15 4.93 -14.00
N THR A 76 -15.32 4.14 -12.95
CA THR A 76 -14.72 2.81 -12.81
C THR A 76 -15.80 1.75 -12.95
N LEU A 77 -15.64 0.89 -13.95
CA LEU A 77 -16.49 -0.28 -14.18
C LEU A 77 -15.69 -1.55 -13.86
N ASP A 78 -16.27 -2.46 -13.09
CA ASP A 78 -15.62 -3.73 -12.71
C ASP A 78 -16.56 -4.92 -12.91
N PHE A 79 -15.99 -6.09 -13.19
CA PHE A 79 -16.76 -7.31 -13.36
C PHE A 79 -17.12 -7.92 -12.00
N ALA A 80 -18.40 -8.22 -11.81
CA ALA A 80 -18.88 -8.88 -10.60
C ALA A 80 -18.39 -10.34 -10.56
N SER A 81 -17.31 -10.58 -9.79
CA SER A 81 -16.72 -11.92 -9.61
C SER A 81 -16.30 -12.57 -10.94
N LEU A 82 -15.47 -11.88 -11.73
CA LEU A 82 -15.08 -12.29 -13.09
C LEU A 82 -14.75 -13.78 -13.26
N TYR A 83 -13.75 -14.31 -12.54
CA TYR A 83 -13.31 -15.70 -12.73
C TYR A 83 -14.38 -16.74 -12.33
N PRO A 84 -15.02 -16.65 -11.15
CA PRO A 84 -16.19 -17.48 -10.85
C PRO A 84 -17.28 -17.41 -11.93
N SER A 85 -17.59 -16.21 -12.43
CA SER A 85 -18.62 -16.00 -13.45
C SER A 85 -18.26 -16.65 -14.79
N ILE A 86 -16.99 -16.59 -15.21
CA ILE A 86 -16.48 -17.29 -16.40
C ILE A 86 -16.61 -18.81 -16.24
N MET A 87 -16.19 -19.34 -15.09
CA MET A 87 -16.27 -20.78 -14.82
C MET A 87 -17.70 -21.30 -14.88
N MET A 88 -18.66 -20.55 -14.34
CA MET A 88 -20.09 -20.89 -14.40
C MET A 88 -20.65 -20.75 -15.82
N ALA A 89 -20.43 -19.62 -16.49
CA ALA A 89 -21.01 -19.31 -17.81
C ALA A 89 -20.59 -20.33 -18.89
N TYR A 90 -19.33 -20.75 -18.87
CA TYR A 90 -18.78 -21.68 -19.86
C TYR A 90 -18.62 -23.11 -19.34
N ASN A 91 -19.18 -23.41 -18.16
CA ASN A 91 -19.21 -24.74 -17.55
C ASN A 91 -17.81 -25.39 -17.36
N PHE A 92 -16.83 -24.62 -16.91
CA PHE A 92 -15.46 -25.12 -16.70
C PHE A 92 -15.33 -25.91 -15.41
N CYS A 93 -14.98 -27.19 -15.55
CA CYS A 93 -14.81 -28.11 -14.43
C CYS A 93 -13.90 -29.28 -14.81
N TYR A 94 -13.33 -29.95 -13.80
CA TYR A 94 -12.60 -31.21 -13.98
C TYR A 94 -13.41 -32.27 -14.75
N CYS A 95 -14.71 -32.41 -14.43
CA CYS A 95 -15.58 -33.43 -15.02
C CYS A 95 -16.21 -33.02 -16.36
N THR A 96 -15.98 -31.79 -16.83
CA THR A 96 -16.50 -31.32 -18.13
C THR A 96 -15.39 -31.17 -19.16
N LEU A 97 -14.12 -31.22 -18.74
CA LEU A 97 -12.96 -31.23 -19.62
C LEU A 97 -12.89 -32.55 -20.42
N VAL A 98 -12.83 -32.44 -21.74
CA VAL A 98 -12.81 -33.59 -22.65
C VAL A 98 -11.66 -33.48 -23.66
N ASN A 99 -11.06 -34.62 -23.99
CA ASN A 99 -10.08 -34.70 -25.07
C ASN A 99 -10.83 -34.60 -26.42
N PRO A 100 -10.38 -33.77 -27.38
CA PRO A 100 -10.98 -33.67 -28.70
C PRO A 100 -11.18 -35.01 -29.40
N ALA A 101 -10.26 -35.97 -29.24
CA ALA A 101 -10.40 -37.31 -29.82
C ALA A 101 -11.62 -38.08 -29.27
N LYS A 102 -11.99 -37.87 -28.00
CA LYS A 102 -13.20 -38.46 -27.41
C LYS A 102 -14.46 -37.79 -27.93
N VAL A 103 -14.43 -36.48 -28.21
CA VAL A 103 -15.55 -35.74 -28.81
C VAL A 103 -15.89 -36.32 -30.18
N SER A 104 -14.88 -36.55 -31.02
CA SER A 104 -15.05 -37.19 -32.34
C SER A 104 -15.58 -38.62 -32.22
N LYS A 105 -15.03 -39.44 -31.30
CA LYS A 105 -15.49 -40.82 -31.09
C LYS A 105 -16.94 -40.92 -30.63
N LEU A 106 -17.40 -39.97 -29.82
CA LEU A 106 -18.77 -39.94 -29.30
C LEU A 106 -19.75 -39.22 -30.23
N ASN A 107 -19.29 -38.71 -31.39
CA ASN A 107 -20.10 -37.93 -32.33
C ASN A 107 -20.93 -36.83 -31.63
N LEU A 108 -20.33 -36.15 -30.65
CA LEU A 108 -21.05 -35.11 -29.92
C LEU A 108 -21.36 -33.91 -30.84
N PRO A 109 -22.62 -33.45 -30.90
CA PRO A 109 -22.98 -32.28 -31.69
C PRO A 109 -22.18 -31.04 -31.27
N PRO A 110 -21.84 -30.12 -32.20
CA PRO A 110 -21.11 -28.90 -31.87
C PRO A 110 -21.77 -28.06 -30.76
N ARG A 111 -23.11 -28.05 -30.67
CA ARG A 111 -23.87 -27.37 -29.61
C ARG A 111 -23.65 -27.93 -28.19
N HIS A 112 -23.10 -29.14 -28.07
CA HIS A 112 -22.84 -29.83 -26.81
C HIS A 112 -21.42 -29.62 -26.30
N VAL A 113 -20.60 -28.88 -27.05
CA VAL A 113 -19.18 -28.69 -26.77
C VAL A 113 -18.83 -27.22 -26.90
N ASN A 114 -18.00 -26.72 -25.99
CA ASN A 114 -17.40 -25.41 -26.05
C ASN A 114 -15.88 -25.55 -26.14
N LYS A 115 -15.27 -24.85 -27.11
CA LYS A 115 -13.82 -24.76 -27.24
C LYS A 115 -13.35 -23.41 -26.71
N SER A 116 -12.59 -23.43 -25.63
CA SER A 116 -11.99 -22.23 -25.05
C SER A 116 -10.94 -21.63 -25.99
N PRO A 117 -10.63 -20.32 -25.86
CA PRO A 117 -9.60 -19.69 -26.68
C PRO A 117 -8.18 -20.24 -26.45
N SER A 118 -7.92 -20.88 -25.30
CA SER A 118 -6.68 -21.61 -25.03
C SER A 118 -6.62 -22.99 -25.73
N GLY A 119 -7.65 -23.35 -26.49
CA GLY A 119 -7.73 -24.60 -27.26
C GLY A 119 -8.34 -25.79 -26.52
N GLN A 120 -8.64 -25.64 -25.22
CA GLN A 120 -9.21 -26.71 -24.40
C GLN A 120 -10.70 -26.89 -24.68
N THR A 121 -11.17 -28.13 -24.64
CA THR A 121 -12.54 -28.51 -25.02
C THR A 121 -13.34 -28.97 -23.81
N PHE A 122 -14.53 -28.41 -23.61
CA PHE A 122 -15.43 -28.70 -22.49
C PHE A 122 -16.82 -29.05 -22.99
N VAL A 123 -17.55 -29.92 -22.29
CA VAL A 123 -18.97 -30.15 -22.57
C VAL A 123 -19.85 -29.04 -22.00
N THR A 124 -20.95 -28.73 -22.68
CA THR A 124 -21.91 -27.73 -22.20
C THR A 124 -22.76 -28.26 -21.04
N SER A 125 -23.39 -27.34 -20.30
CA SER A 125 -24.25 -27.68 -19.16
C SER A 125 -25.45 -28.56 -19.53
N ASN A 126 -25.88 -28.55 -20.80
CA ASN A 126 -26.96 -29.38 -21.32
C ASN A 126 -26.61 -30.87 -21.34
N VAL A 127 -25.32 -31.22 -21.45
CA VAL A 127 -24.87 -32.62 -21.37
C VAL A 127 -24.57 -32.97 -19.92
N GLN A 128 -23.74 -32.16 -19.27
CA GLN A 128 -23.33 -32.38 -17.89
C GLN A 128 -22.95 -31.06 -17.24
N LYS A 129 -23.69 -30.67 -16.20
CA LYS A 129 -23.31 -29.54 -15.35
C LYS A 129 -22.05 -29.88 -14.56
N GLY A 130 -21.05 -29.02 -14.56
CA GLY A 130 -19.82 -29.21 -13.79
C GLY A 130 -20.04 -29.09 -12.28
N ILE A 131 -19.18 -29.74 -11.48
CA ILE A 131 -19.18 -29.60 -10.01
C ILE A 131 -18.68 -28.22 -9.57
N LEU A 132 -17.63 -27.68 -10.20
CA LEU A 132 -17.10 -26.36 -9.84
C LEU A 132 -18.13 -25.23 -10.06
N PRO A 133 -18.85 -25.16 -11.20
CA PRO A 133 -19.97 -24.24 -11.37
C PRO A 133 -21.02 -24.34 -10.25
N GLU A 134 -21.41 -25.54 -9.85
CA GLU A 134 -22.40 -25.76 -8.79
C GLU A 134 -21.91 -25.22 -7.43
N ILE A 135 -20.66 -25.51 -7.06
CA ILE A 135 -20.05 -24.97 -5.83
C ILE A 135 -20.00 -23.45 -5.87
N LEU A 136 -19.66 -22.86 -7.02
CA LEU A 136 -19.58 -21.41 -7.19
C LEU A 136 -20.96 -20.75 -7.11
N GLU A 137 -22.00 -21.37 -7.66
CA GLU A 137 -23.38 -20.90 -7.54
C GLU A 137 -23.82 -20.87 -6.07
N GLU A 138 -23.53 -21.92 -5.29
CA GLU A 138 -23.83 -21.98 -3.85
C GLU A 138 -23.08 -20.90 -3.08
N LEU A 139 -21.76 -20.79 -3.29
CA LEU A 139 -20.93 -19.78 -2.63
C LEU A 139 -21.38 -18.35 -2.94
N LEU A 140 -21.82 -18.08 -4.18
CA LEU A 140 -22.29 -16.76 -4.58
C LEU A 140 -23.74 -16.47 -4.16
N ALA A 141 -24.59 -17.49 -4.07
CA ALA A 141 -25.93 -17.37 -3.50
C ALA A 141 -25.85 -17.07 -2.00
N ASP A 142 -24.98 -17.76 -1.28
CA ASP A 142 -24.73 -17.51 0.14
C ASP A 142 -24.04 -16.18 0.38
N ARG A 143 -23.22 -15.69 -0.56
CA ARG A 143 -22.67 -14.32 -0.53
C ARG A 143 -23.74 -13.23 -0.56
N LYS A 144 -24.91 -13.47 -1.19
CA LYS A 144 -26.01 -12.48 -1.10
C LYS A 144 -26.57 -12.38 0.32
N ARG A 145 -26.38 -13.42 1.15
CA ARG A 145 -26.79 -13.49 2.56
C ARG A 145 -25.64 -13.15 3.53
N ALA A 146 -24.37 -13.27 3.10
CA ALA A 146 -23.19 -13.21 3.95
C ALA A 146 -21.94 -12.54 3.34
N LYS A 147 -21.02 -12.11 4.22
CA LYS A 147 -19.97 -11.09 4.08
C LYS A 147 -18.87 -11.33 3.01
N ALA A 148 -17.98 -10.33 2.88
CA ALA A 148 -16.84 -10.26 1.95
C ALA A 148 -15.92 -11.50 1.91
N ASP A 149 -15.81 -12.27 2.99
CA ASP A 149 -14.93 -13.44 3.07
C ASP A 149 -15.31 -14.56 2.08
N LEU A 150 -16.59 -14.67 1.71
CA LEU A 150 -17.05 -15.65 0.70
C LEU A 150 -16.56 -15.32 -0.71
N LYS A 151 -16.28 -14.05 -1.01
CA LYS A 151 -15.66 -13.65 -2.29
C LYS A 151 -14.26 -14.25 -2.42
N ILE A 152 -13.50 -14.30 -1.33
CA ILE A 152 -12.15 -14.88 -1.31
C ILE A 152 -12.26 -16.40 -1.56
N SER A 153 -13.20 -17.07 -0.91
CA SER A 153 -13.45 -18.50 -1.12
C SER A 153 -13.86 -18.83 -2.57
N ALA A 154 -14.76 -18.05 -3.18
CA ALA A 154 -15.13 -18.23 -4.58
C ALA A 154 -13.93 -18.04 -5.53
N ASN A 155 -13.13 -16.99 -5.33
CA ASN A 155 -11.91 -16.76 -6.12
C ASN A 155 -10.85 -17.85 -5.89
N SER A 156 -10.84 -18.47 -4.71
CA SER A 156 -9.93 -19.58 -4.41
C SER A 156 -10.25 -20.85 -5.18
N ALA A 157 -11.47 -21.01 -5.73
CA ALA A 157 -11.81 -22.15 -6.59
C ALA A 157 -10.95 -22.18 -7.87
N TYR A 158 -10.80 -21.02 -8.52
CA TYR A 158 -9.87 -20.84 -9.63
C TYR A 158 -8.40 -21.03 -9.17
N GLY A 159 -8.04 -20.46 -8.01
CA GLY A 159 -6.69 -20.63 -7.47
C GLY A 159 -6.34 -22.10 -7.18
N PHE A 160 -7.33 -22.90 -6.78
CA PHE A 160 -7.18 -24.33 -6.51
C PHE A 160 -6.90 -25.13 -7.78
N THR A 161 -7.57 -24.81 -8.90
CA THR A 161 -7.27 -25.45 -10.19
C THR A 161 -5.89 -25.05 -10.72
N GLY A 162 -5.45 -23.82 -10.44
CA GLY A 162 -4.18 -23.28 -10.94
C GLY A 162 -2.94 -23.60 -10.09
N ALA A 163 -3.13 -24.17 -8.90
CA ALA A 163 -2.04 -24.45 -7.96
C ALA A 163 -1.25 -25.69 -8.39
N THR A 164 -0.09 -25.47 -9.03
CA THR A 164 0.85 -26.55 -9.43
C THR A 164 1.34 -27.35 -8.23
N VAL A 165 1.60 -26.69 -7.11
CA VAL A 165 1.87 -27.31 -5.80
C VAL A 165 0.54 -27.42 -5.05
N GLY A 166 -0.19 -28.49 -5.31
CA GLY A 166 -1.54 -28.70 -4.78
C GLY A 166 -1.96 -30.16 -4.84
N GLN A 167 -3.23 -30.42 -4.47
CA GLN A 167 -3.80 -31.77 -4.46
C GLN A 167 -4.40 -32.18 -5.81
N LEU A 168 -4.97 -31.22 -6.56
CA LEU A 168 -5.65 -31.50 -7.82
C LEU A 168 -5.46 -30.38 -8.86
N PRO A 169 -4.22 -30.15 -9.34
CA PRO A 169 -3.96 -29.16 -10.38
C PRO A 169 -4.68 -29.50 -11.69
N CYS A 170 -5.26 -28.48 -12.33
CA CYS A 170 -5.78 -28.51 -13.69
C CYS A 170 -5.53 -27.14 -14.35
N LEU A 171 -4.39 -27.05 -15.02
CA LEU A 171 -3.94 -25.83 -15.70
C LEU A 171 -4.80 -25.54 -16.93
N GLU A 172 -5.45 -26.55 -17.49
CA GLU A 172 -6.38 -26.43 -18.61
C GLU A 172 -7.55 -25.53 -18.24
N VAL A 173 -8.20 -25.78 -17.10
CA VAL A 173 -9.29 -24.92 -16.60
C VAL A 173 -8.76 -23.50 -16.32
N SER A 174 -7.62 -23.40 -15.64
CA SER A 174 -7.08 -22.10 -15.20
C SER A 174 -6.66 -21.22 -16.39
N SER A 175 -6.05 -21.82 -17.41
CA SER A 175 -5.66 -21.12 -18.64
C SER A 175 -6.86 -20.74 -19.50
N SER A 176 -7.91 -21.56 -19.57
CA SER A 176 -9.17 -21.20 -20.24
C SER A 176 -9.84 -20.01 -19.56
N VAL A 177 -9.88 -19.99 -18.22
CA VAL A 177 -10.45 -18.86 -17.45
C VAL A 177 -9.69 -17.57 -17.72
N THR A 178 -8.36 -17.57 -17.63
CA THR A 178 -7.58 -16.34 -17.87
C THR A 178 -7.67 -15.87 -19.32
N SER A 179 -7.72 -16.80 -20.27
CA SER A 179 -7.85 -16.47 -21.68
C SER A 179 -9.18 -15.78 -22.00
N TYR A 180 -10.30 -16.29 -21.50
CA TYR A 180 -11.59 -15.58 -21.59
C TYR A 180 -11.55 -14.24 -20.88
N GLY A 181 -10.92 -14.16 -19.69
CA GLY A 181 -10.76 -12.90 -18.97
C GLY A 181 -10.04 -11.83 -19.82
N ARG A 182 -8.98 -12.20 -20.53
CA ARG A 182 -8.26 -11.28 -21.45
C ARG A 182 -9.16 -10.82 -22.60
N GLN A 183 -9.86 -11.75 -23.27
CA GLN A 183 -10.77 -11.40 -24.37
C GLN A 183 -11.92 -10.50 -23.92
N MET A 184 -12.51 -10.75 -22.75
CA MET A 184 -13.60 -9.94 -22.21
C MET A 184 -13.17 -8.52 -21.90
N ILE A 185 -11.98 -8.33 -21.35
CA ILE A 185 -11.44 -6.99 -21.07
C ILE A 185 -11.24 -6.21 -22.38
N GLU A 186 -10.64 -6.84 -23.40
CA GLU A 186 -10.42 -6.17 -24.69
C GLU A 186 -11.75 -5.88 -25.40
N HIS A 187 -12.70 -6.81 -25.36
CA HIS A 187 -14.03 -6.59 -25.91
C HIS A 187 -14.78 -5.46 -25.18
N THR A 188 -14.69 -5.40 -23.86
CA THR A 188 -15.28 -4.32 -23.05
C THR A 188 -14.69 -2.97 -23.42
N LYS A 189 -13.36 -2.89 -23.52
CA LYS A 189 -12.65 -1.68 -23.96
C LYS A 189 -13.17 -1.21 -25.31
N LYS A 190 -13.22 -2.11 -26.30
CA LYS A 190 -13.71 -1.80 -27.64
C LYS A 190 -15.16 -1.28 -27.62
N LEU A 191 -16.06 -1.94 -26.88
CA LEU A 191 -17.46 -1.51 -26.78
C LEU A 191 -17.60 -0.11 -26.15
N VAL A 192 -16.76 0.22 -25.17
CA VAL A 192 -16.73 1.56 -24.56
C VAL A 192 -16.24 2.59 -25.57
N GLU A 193 -15.09 2.32 -26.20
CA GLU A 193 -14.42 3.22 -27.15
C GLU A 193 -15.20 3.41 -28.46
N ASP A 194 -16.05 2.45 -28.85
CA ASP A 194 -16.88 2.55 -30.05
C ASP A 194 -18.17 3.37 -29.78
N LYS A 195 -18.84 3.13 -28.63
CA LYS A 195 -20.16 3.71 -28.34
C LYS A 195 -20.09 5.08 -27.67
N PHE A 196 -19.30 5.21 -26.60
CA PHE A 196 -19.29 6.41 -25.75
C PHE A 196 -18.32 7.45 -26.30
N THR A 197 -18.61 7.94 -27.50
CA THR A 197 -17.80 8.92 -28.23
C THR A 197 -18.61 10.13 -28.66
N VAL A 198 -17.92 11.20 -29.05
CA VAL A 198 -18.54 12.41 -29.63
C VAL A 198 -19.35 12.09 -30.88
N LEU A 199 -18.87 11.19 -31.73
CA LEU A 199 -19.60 10.71 -32.91
C LEU A 199 -20.85 9.91 -32.54
N GLY A 200 -20.82 9.23 -31.39
CA GLY A 200 -21.97 8.53 -30.81
C GLY A 200 -22.96 9.44 -30.10
N GLY A 201 -22.78 10.77 -30.12
CA GLY A 201 -23.66 11.75 -29.49
C GLY A 201 -23.37 12.01 -28.00
N TYR A 202 -22.24 11.54 -27.47
CA TYR A 202 -21.83 11.76 -26.08
C TYR A 202 -20.80 12.89 -25.98
N GLU A 203 -20.82 13.65 -24.89
CA GLU A 203 -19.75 14.63 -24.64
C GLU A 203 -18.42 13.92 -24.30
N TYR A 204 -17.29 14.55 -24.66
CA TYR A 204 -15.96 13.99 -24.35
C TYR A 204 -15.67 13.97 -22.84
N ASN A 205 -16.19 14.95 -22.11
CA ASN A 205 -16.10 15.04 -20.65
C ASN A 205 -17.50 15.13 -20.08
N ALA A 206 -17.67 14.66 -18.85
CA ALA A 206 -18.90 14.83 -18.09
C ALA A 206 -18.58 15.33 -16.69
N GLU A 207 -19.49 16.11 -16.12
CA GLU A 207 -19.46 16.43 -14.69
C GLU A 207 -19.81 15.18 -13.86
N LYS A 208 -19.46 15.20 -12.57
CA LYS A 208 -19.47 14.01 -11.69
C LYS A 208 -20.82 13.27 -11.68
N GLU A 209 -21.93 13.99 -11.55
CA GLU A 209 -23.29 13.44 -11.50
C GLU A 209 -23.65 12.71 -12.81
N GLU A 210 -23.28 13.32 -13.93
CA GLU A 210 -23.55 12.78 -15.26
C GLU A 210 -22.63 11.60 -15.58
N ALA A 211 -21.35 11.70 -15.22
CA ALA A 211 -20.39 10.59 -15.32
C ALA A 211 -20.87 9.35 -14.53
N MET A 212 -21.58 9.53 -13.40
CA MET A 212 -22.17 8.42 -12.66
C MET A 212 -23.34 7.78 -13.39
N LYS A 213 -24.18 8.57 -14.05
CA LYS A 213 -25.28 8.06 -14.88
C LYS A 213 -24.75 7.31 -16.10
N LEU A 214 -23.81 7.92 -16.84
CA LEU A 214 -23.16 7.30 -17.99
C LEU A 214 -22.40 6.03 -17.60
N GLY A 215 -21.73 6.01 -16.44
CA GLY A 215 -21.08 4.81 -15.93
C GLY A 215 -22.06 3.65 -15.69
N ARG A 216 -23.26 3.94 -15.16
CA ARG A 216 -24.32 2.94 -14.99
C ARG A 216 -24.90 2.47 -16.34
N GLU A 217 -25.16 3.41 -17.26
CA GLU A 217 -25.61 3.07 -18.61
C GLU A 217 -24.61 2.17 -19.34
N ALA A 218 -23.32 2.50 -19.27
CA ALA A 218 -22.24 1.72 -19.85
C ALA A 218 -22.18 0.31 -19.24
N ALA A 219 -22.25 0.20 -17.91
CA ALA A 219 -22.27 -1.10 -17.24
C ALA A 219 -23.43 -1.99 -17.72
N ASP A 220 -24.64 -1.44 -17.79
CA ASP A 220 -25.83 -2.17 -18.23
C ASP A 220 -25.78 -2.53 -19.71
N TYR A 221 -25.32 -1.61 -20.57
CA TYR A 221 -25.18 -1.84 -22.01
C TYR A 221 -24.17 -2.97 -22.30
N ILE A 222 -22.97 -2.88 -21.73
CA ILE A 222 -21.88 -3.83 -21.99
C ILE A 222 -22.21 -5.20 -21.38
N SER A 223 -22.90 -5.23 -20.22
CA SER A 223 -23.35 -6.49 -19.62
C SER A 223 -24.23 -7.34 -20.55
N ARG A 224 -24.97 -6.71 -21.47
CA ARG A 224 -25.82 -7.43 -22.45
C ARG A 224 -25.02 -8.18 -23.51
N ALA A 225 -23.76 -7.81 -23.75
CA ALA A 225 -22.89 -8.48 -24.70
C ALA A 225 -22.34 -9.82 -24.17
N PHE A 226 -22.49 -10.11 -22.87
CA PHE A 226 -21.93 -11.29 -22.24
C PHE A 226 -23.00 -12.31 -21.81
N ILE A 227 -22.59 -13.57 -21.73
CA ILE A 227 -23.44 -14.67 -21.27
C ILE A 227 -23.63 -14.55 -19.75
N LYS A 228 -24.87 -14.69 -19.26
CA LYS A 228 -25.16 -14.74 -17.82
C LYS A 228 -24.37 -15.89 -17.15
N PRO A 229 -23.82 -15.72 -15.94
CA PRO A 229 -24.01 -14.60 -15.00
C PRO A 229 -22.96 -13.48 -15.11
N ILE A 230 -22.18 -13.41 -16.19
CA ILE A 230 -21.18 -12.36 -16.37
C ILE A 230 -21.88 -11.02 -16.52
N ARG A 231 -21.52 -10.06 -15.66
CA ARG A 231 -22.01 -8.69 -15.71
C ARG A 231 -20.95 -7.72 -15.21
N LEU A 232 -20.99 -6.53 -15.78
CA LEU A 232 -20.21 -5.38 -15.40
C LEU A 232 -21.04 -4.54 -14.42
N GLU A 233 -20.38 -3.95 -13.42
CA GLU A 233 -21.01 -3.08 -12.44
C GLU A 233 -20.27 -1.73 -12.43
N PHE A 234 -21.04 -0.65 -12.35
CA PHE A 234 -20.48 0.65 -11.97
C PHE A 234 -20.09 0.59 -10.49
N GLU A 235 -18.80 0.84 -10.19
CA GLU A 235 -18.30 0.75 -8.81
C GLU A 235 -18.22 2.14 -8.16
N LYS A 236 -17.63 3.12 -8.86
CA LYS A 236 -17.24 4.42 -8.29
C LYS A 236 -16.75 5.40 -9.37
N ILE A 237 -16.60 6.66 -8.97
CA ILE A 237 -15.84 7.67 -9.69
C ILE A 237 -14.58 8.07 -8.91
N TYR A 238 -13.50 8.36 -9.65
CA TYR A 238 -12.41 9.19 -9.14
C TYR A 238 -12.49 10.61 -9.67
N TYR A 239 -12.47 11.59 -8.77
CA TYR A 239 -12.45 13.01 -9.12
C TYR A 239 -11.86 13.85 -7.98
N PRO A 240 -10.60 14.31 -8.07
CA PRO A 240 -9.63 14.09 -9.15
C PRO A 240 -8.95 12.71 -9.07
N TYR A 241 -8.18 12.36 -10.10
CA TYR A 241 -7.45 11.11 -10.20
C TYR A 241 -5.97 11.31 -10.57
N LEU A 242 -5.06 10.62 -9.88
CA LEU A 242 -3.62 10.61 -10.12
C LEU A 242 -3.16 9.20 -10.45
N LEU A 243 -2.77 8.98 -11.71
CA LEU A 243 -2.17 7.72 -12.16
C LEU A 243 -0.65 7.88 -12.29
N ILE A 244 0.09 7.18 -11.44
CA ILE A 244 1.56 7.21 -11.44
C ILE A 244 2.09 6.13 -12.39
N SER A 245 1.65 4.88 -12.18
CA SER A 245 2.00 3.74 -13.03
C SER A 245 1.02 2.59 -12.84
N LYS A 246 1.22 1.48 -13.56
CA LYS A 246 0.39 0.28 -13.41
C LYS A 246 0.32 -0.15 -11.94
N LYS A 247 -0.90 -0.29 -11.42
CA LYS A 247 -1.21 -0.64 -10.02
C LYS A 247 -0.71 0.37 -8.98
N ARG A 248 -0.36 1.59 -9.39
CA ARG A 248 0.05 2.70 -8.51
C ARG A 248 -0.71 3.97 -8.85
N TYR A 249 -1.74 4.26 -8.07
CA TYR A 249 -2.60 5.42 -8.28
C TYR A 249 -3.22 5.89 -6.97
N ALA A 250 -3.66 7.14 -6.97
CA ALA A 250 -4.47 7.73 -5.92
C ALA A 250 -5.62 8.50 -6.56
N GLY A 251 -6.77 8.55 -5.89
CA GLY A 251 -7.89 9.34 -6.37
C GLY A 251 -8.85 9.64 -5.26
N PHE A 252 -9.59 10.73 -5.41
CA PHE A 252 -10.65 11.06 -4.49
C PHE A 252 -11.90 10.30 -4.89
N LEU A 253 -12.35 9.39 -4.02
CA LEU A 253 -13.33 8.37 -4.33
C LEU A 253 -14.75 8.89 -4.05
N TRP A 254 -15.63 8.69 -5.02
CA TRP A 254 -17.05 9.05 -4.94
C TRP A 254 -17.91 7.86 -5.34
N THR A 255 -18.73 7.37 -4.39
CA THR A 255 -19.84 6.43 -4.66
C THR A 255 -21.18 7.13 -4.82
N ASN A 256 -21.29 8.34 -4.25
CA ASN A 256 -22.44 9.24 -4.30
C ASN A 256 -21.97 10.59 -4.88
N PRO A 257 -22.78 11.28 -5.72
CA PRO A 257 -22.46 12.65 -6.16
C PRO A 257 -22.26 13.63 -4.99
N ASP A 258 -23.08 13.63 -3.95
CA ASP A 258 -23.12 14.71 -2.96
C ASP A 258 -21.95 14.67 -1.97
N LYS A 259 -21.51 13.46 -1.61
CA LYS A 259 -20.52 13.25 -0.55
C LYS A 259 -19.42 12.30 -1.01
N HIS A 260 -18.18 12.76 -0.85
CA HIS A 260 -17.00 11.96 -1.07
C HIS A 260 -16.80 10.92 0.04
N ASP A 261 -16.21 9.79 -0.31
CA ASP A 261 -15.95 8.71 0.64
C ASP A 261 -14.60 8.89 1.34
N LYS A 262 -13.52 8.90 0.56
CA LYS A 262 -12.13 9.03 1.03
C LYS A 262 -11.16 9.24 -0.12
N VAL A 263 -9.93 9.59 0.21
CA VAL A 263 -8.78 9.39 -0.68
C VAL A 263 -8.48 7.88 -0.76
N ASP A 264 -8.67 7.28 -1.94
CA ASP A 264 -8.25 5.90 -2.19
C ASP A 264 -6.84 5.88 -2.77
N ALA A 265 -6.03 4.98 -2.26
CA ALA A 265 -4.61 4.86 -2.53
C ALA A 265 -4.28 3.40 -2.83
N LYS A 266 -3.82 3.11 -4.04
CA LYS A 266 -3.47 1.73 -4.46
C LYS A 266 -2.01 1.65 -4.83
N GLY A 267 -1.29 0.73 -4.17
CA GLY A 267 0.11 0.43 -4.48
C GLY A 267 1.11 1.56 -4.21
N ILE A 268 0.66 2.69 -3.68
CA ILE A 268 1.52 3.81 -3.25
C ILE A 268 2.01 3.59 -1.81
N GLU A 269 2.95 4.44 -1.38
CA GLU A 269 3.70 4.26 -0.14
C GLU A 269 2.84 4.27 1.13
N THR A 270 1.68 4.92 1.10
CA THR A 270 0.75 5.02 2.25
C THR A 270 0.19 3.67 2.69
N VAL A 271 -0.05 2.76 1.75
CA VAL A 271 -0.61 1.42 2.00
C VAL A 271 0.46 0.33 2.06
N GLN A 272 1.71 0.65 1.72
CA GLN A 272 2.83 -0.29 1.80
C GLN A 272 3.36 -0.38 3.23
N ARG A 273 3.66 -1.59 3.70
CA ARG A 273 4.10 -1.82 5.10
C ARG A 273 5.59 -1.57 5.32
N ASP A 274 6.38 -1.50 4.26
CA ASP A 274 7.85 -1.48 4.33
C ASP A 274 8.45 -0.07 4.27
N ASN A 275 7.60 0.97 4.36
CA ASN A 275 8.00 2.37 4.46
C ASN A 275 7.87 2.86 5.91
N CYS A 276 8.73 3.80 6.29
CA CYS A 276 8.63 4.47 7.58
C CYS A 276 7.35 5.32 7.67
N LEU A 277 6.92 5.58 8.90
CA LEU A 277 5.69 6.33 9.16
C LEU A 277 5.77 7.78 8.65
N LEU A 278 6.97 8.39 8.67
CA LEU A 278 7.21 9.70 8.09
C LEU A 278 6.76 9.76 6.63
N VAL A 279 7.20 8.82 5.80
CA VAL A 279 6.86 8.79 4.36
C VAL A 279 5.35 8.59 4.17
N LYS A 280 4.73 7.73 4.98
CA LYS A 280 3.27 7.52 4.91
C LYS A 280 2.50 8.79 5.21
N ASN A 281 2.86 9.47 6.29
CA ASN A 281 2.20 10.70 6.71
C ASN A 281 2.45 11.83 5.69
N LEU A 282 3.70 11.97 5.23
CA LEU A 282 4.08 12.96 4.23
C LEU A 282 3.28 12.78 2.94
N VAL A 283 3.24 11.56 2.39
CA VAL A 283 2.51 11.27 1.15
C VAL A 283 1.00 11.43 1.35
N SER A 284 0.44 10.95 2.48
CA SER A 284 -0.99 11.06 2.75
C SER A 284 -1.45 12.52 2.83
N GLU A 285 -0.68 13.35 3.53
CA GLU A 285 -0.97 14.78 3.65
C GLU A 285 -0.82 15.51 2.30
N CYS A 286 0.22 15.19 1.52
CA CYS A 286 0.37 15.75 0.17
C CYS A 286 -0.83 15.39 -0.72
N LEU A 287 -1.26 14.13 -0.70
CA LEU A 287 -2.43 13.68 -1.46
C LEU A 287 -3.72 14.34 -0.97
N SER A 288 -3.89 14.53 0.35
CA SER A 288 -5.04 15.26 0.89
C SER A 288 -5.07 16.69 0.36
N LYS A 289 -3.96 17.42 0.49
CA LYS A 289 -3.86 18.81 0.01
C LYS A 289 -4.08 18.93 -1.50
N ILE A 290 -3.54 18.00 -2.29
CA ILE A 290 -3.67 18.02 -3.75
C ILE A 290 -5.08 17.61 -4.22
N LEU A 291 -5.61 16.51 -3.69
CA LEU A 291 -6.85 15.89 -4.20
C LEU A 291 -8.11 16.47 -3.56
N VAL A 292 -8.04 16.82 -2.27
CA VAL A 292 -9.17 17.34 -1.47
C VAL A 292 -9.16 18.85 -1.48
N ASP A 293 -8.10 19.48 -0.94
CA ASP A 293 -8.04 20.94 -0.76
C ASP A 293 -7.74 21.69 -2.07
N ARG A 294 -7.32 20.96 -3.11
CA ARG A 294 -6.84 21.52 -4.39
C ARG A 294 -5.70 22.54 -4.23
N ASP A 295 -4.91 22.40 -3.17
CA ASP A 295 -3.83 23.30 -2.81
C ASP A 295 -2.45 22.64 -3.01
N VAL A 296 -1.96 22.73 -4.25
CA VAL A 296 -0.61 22.27 -4.61
C VAL A 296 0.46 23.10 -3.89
N ARG A 297 0.23 24.40 -3.65
CA ARG A 297 1.21 25.29 -3.01
C ARG A 297 1.38 24.95 -1.54
N GLY A 298 0.29 24.69 -0.82
CA GLY A 298 0.32 24.20 0.55
C GLY A 298 0.99 22.83 0.66
N ALA A 299 0.76 21.93 -0.29
CA ALA A 299 1.47 20.65 -0.35
C ALA A 299 3.00 20.85 -0.52
N VAL A 300 3.42 21.74 -1.42
CA VAL A 300 4.83 22.11 -1.62
C VAL A 300 5.44 22.68 -0.33
N GLN A 301 4.74 23.58 0.35
CA GLN A 301 5.23 24.19 1.59
C GLN A 301 5.37 23.15 2.71
N TYR A 302 4.38 22.25 2.83
CA TYR A 302 4.42 21.16 3.80
C TYR A 302 5.62 20.22 3.58
N VAL A 303 5.91 19.87 2.32
CA VAL A 303 7.11 19.10 1.95
C VAL A 303 8.38 19.83 2.36
N LYS A 304 8.50 21.12 2.04
CA LYS A 304 9.69 21.93 2.37
C LYS A 304 9.92 21.99 3.88
N ASN A 305 8.87 22.21 4.66
CA ASN A 305 8.93 22.23 6.12
C ASN A 305 9.37 20.87 6.67
N THR A 306 8.76 19.78 6.21
CA THR A 306 9.10 18.41 6.63
C THR A 306 10.56 18.05 6.34
N ILE A 307 11.06 18.40 5.15
CA ILE A 307 12.48 18.19 4.80
C ILE A 307 13.38 19.04 5.68
N SER A 308 12.99 20.28 6.00
CA SER A 308 13.76 21.14 6.90
C SER A 308 13.87 20.55 8.30
N ASP A 309 12.76 20.09 8.87
CA ASP A 309 12.75 19.48 10.20
C ASP A 309 13.54 18.17 10.26
N LEU A 310 13.49 17.36 9.19
CA LEU A 310 14.35 16.18 9.05
C LEU A 310 15.85 16.55 9.05
N ARG A 311 16.22 17.58 8.30
CA ARG A 311 17.62 18.03 8.17
C ARG A 311 18.14 18.70 9.44
N LEU A 312 17.25 19.30 10.21
CA LEU A 312 17.53 19.92 11.51
C LEU A 312 17.48 18.93 12.68
N ASN A 313 17.25 17.64 12.42
CA ASN A 313 17.14 16.58 13.42
C ASN A 313 16.02 16.86 14.46
N ARG A 314 14.89 17.39 14.00
CA ARG A 314 13.70 17.73 14.82
C ARG A 314 12.58 16.70 14.72
N MET A 315 12.85 15.57 14.07
CA MET A 315 11.86 14.52 13.83
C MET A 315 11.95 13.45 14.93
N ASN A 316 10.79 12.99 15.40
CA ASN A 316 10.73 11.88 16.35
C ASN A 316 11.26 10.59 15.69
N LEU A 317 12.11 9.84 16.40
CA LEU A 317 12.69 8.59 15.91
C LEU A 317 11.63 7.58 15.46
N SER A 318 10.49 7.52 16.15
CA SER A 318 9.38 6.61 15.82
C SER A 318 8.85 6.80 14.40
N LEU A 319 8.95 8.02 13.84
CA LEU A 319 8.55 8.31 12.47
C LEU A 319 9.51 7.70 11.43
N LEU A 320 10.77 7.44 11.82
CA LEU A 320 11.84 6.97 10.95
C LEU A 320 12.00 5.45 10.96
N VAL A 321 11.30 4.75 11.87
CA VAL A 321 11.36 3.29 11.98
C VAL A 321 10.77 2.62 10.74
N VAL A 322 11.51 1.69 10.16
CA VAL A 322 11.09 0.80 9.08
C VAL A 322 10.90 -0.59 9.65
N THR A 323 9.88 -1.33 9.19
CA THR A 323 9.70 -2.74 9.58
C THR A 323 9.71 -3.63 8.36
N LYS A 324 10.39 -4.78 8.43
CA LYS A 324 10.37 -5.82 7.39
C LYS A 324 10.21 -7.21 7.98
N GLY A 325 9.45 -8.07 7.31
CA GLY A 325 9.23 -9.44 7.75
C GLY A 325 10.46 -10.32 7.52
N LEU A 326 10.87 -11.05 8.55
CA LEU A 326 11.91 -12.07 8.48
C LEU A 326 11.29 -13.39 8.00
N THR A 327 11.64 -13.83 6.81
CA THR A 327 10.98 -14.97 6.13
C THR A 327 11.83 -16.22 6.06
N LYS A 328 13.14 -16.11 6.27
CA LYS A 328 14.11 -17.20 6.23
C LYS A 328 15.21 -16.99 7.27
N ASN A 329 16.06 -17.99 7.45
CA ASN A 329 17.31 -17.84 8.19
C ASN A 329 18.34 -17.07 7.38
N GLY A 330 19.32 -16.45 8.06
CA GLY A 330 20.33 -15.58 7.44
C GLY A 330 21.01 -16.18 6.21
N ASP A 331 21.43 -17.45 6.29
CA ASP A 331 22.19 -18.13 5.24
C ASP A 331 21.34 -18.50 4.00
N ASP A 332 20.02 -18.53 4.12
CA ASP A 332 19.11 -18.83 3.02
C ASP A 332 18.78 -17.60 2.14
N TYR A 333 19.28 -16.43 2.52
CA TYR A 333 19.14 -15.20 1.75
C TYR A 333 20.28 -15.05 0.74
N LYS A 334 19.93 -15.05 -0.54
CA LYS A 334 20.88 -14.79 -1.65
C LYS A 334 21.51 -13.39 -1.61
N VAL A 335 20.88 -12.42 -0.93
CA VAL A 335 21.30 -11.03 -0.89
C VAL A 335 21.24 -10.52 0.54
N LYS A 336 22.34 -9.92 1.01
CA LYS A 336 22.41 -9.29 2.33
C LYS A 336 21.43 -8.13 2.43
N ALA A 337 20.50 -8.23 3.37
CA ALA A 337 19.46 -7.23 3.60
C ALA A 337 19.55 -6.68 5.02
N ALA A 338 19.22 -5.39 5.19
CA ALA A 338 19.32 -4.67 6.47
C ALA A 338 18.66 -5.39 7.65
N HIS A 339 17.37 -5.70 7.55
CA HIS A 339 16.63 -6.43 8.58
C HIS A 339 17.19 -7.83 8.92
N VAL A 340 17.84 -8.51 7.97
CA VAL A 340 18.42 -9.84 8.19
C VAL A 340 19.73 -9.71 8.97
N GLU A 341 20.64 -8.85 8.49
CA GLU A 341 21.91 -8.58 9.16
C GLU A 341 21.70 -7.99 10.57
N LEU A 342 20.68 -7.14 10.75
CA LEU A 342 20.30 -6.65 12.06
C LEU A 342 19.80 -7.79 12.98
N ALA A 343 18.93 -8.67 12.48
CA ALA A 343 18.43 -9.79 13.28
C ALA A 343 19.56 -10.71 13.75
N GLU A 344 20.54 -11.00 12.87
CA GLU A 344 21.74 -11.76 13.25
C GLU A 344 22.61 -11.00 14.26
N ARG A 345 22.75 -9.67 14.11
CA ARG A 345 23.47 -8.85 15.09
C ARG A 345 22.76 -8.79 16.44
N MET A 346 21.43 -8.73 16.46
CA MET A 346 20.65 -8.81 17.69
C MET A 346 20.86 -10.17 18.36
N ARG A 347 20.80 -11.26 17.59
CA ARG A 347 21.06 -12.62 18.11
C ARG A 347 22.44 -12.81 18.71
N LYS A 348 23.46 -12.18 18.12
CA LYS A 348 24.83 -12.18 18.68
C LYS A 348 24.97 -11.33 19.94
N ARG A 349 24.16 -10.27 20.08
CA ARG A 349 24.14 -9.42 21.28
C ARG A 349 23.39 -10.08 22.42
N ASP A 350 22.19 -10.57 22.14
CA ASP A 350 21.33 -11.29 23.06
C ASP A 350 20.37 -12.18 22.26
N ALA A 351 20.53 -13.50 22.41
CA ALA A 351 19.71 -14.47 21.70
C ALA A 351 18.25 -14.51 22.20
N ALA A 352 17.98 -14.08 23.44
CA ALA A 352 16.65 -14.17 24.05
C ALA A 352 15.68 -13.11 23.49
N THR A 353 16.20 -11.95 23.07
CA THR A 353 15.42 -10.82 22.53
C THR A 353 15.47 -10.73 20.99
N ALA A 354 16.14 -11.68 20.33
CA ALA A 354 16.31 -11.69 18.89
C ALA A 354 15.02 -12.11 18.14
N PRO A 355 14.69 -11.47 17.00
CA PRO A 355 13.54 -11.85 16.18
C PRO A 355 13.64 -13.27 15.60
N SER A 356 12.48 -13.93 15.51
CA SER A 356 12.30 -15.26 14.92
C SER A 356 11.71 -15.21 13.50
N ILE A 357 11.78 -16.33 12.77
CA ILE A 357 11.14 -16.43 11.44
C ILE A 357 9.64 -16.22 11.57
N GLY A 358 9.10 -15.31 10.76
CA GLY A 358 7.71 -14.88 10.79
C GLY A 358 7.54 -13.50 11.44
N ASP A 359 8.50 -13.06 12.26
CA ASP A 359 8.44 -11.76 12.92
C ASP A 359 8.74 -10.61 11.96
N ARG A 360 8.34 -9.39 12.35
CA ARG A 360 8.77 -8.16 11.70
C ARG A 360 9.88 -7.51 12.51
N VAL A 361 11.02 -7.27 11.86
CA VAL A 361 12.18 -6.62 12.45
C VAL A 361 12.06 -5.11 12.25
N PRO A 362 11.91 -4.31 13.32
CA PRO A 362 11.99 -2.85 13.25
C PRO A 362 13.46 -2.41 13.18
N TYR A 363 13.76 -1.40 12.37
CA TYR A 363 15.10 -0.83 12.28
C TYR A 363 15.08 0.62 11.81
N VAL A 364 16.15 1.35 12.14
CA VAL A 364 16.47 2.68 11.62
C VAL A 364 17.84 2.65 10.94
N ILE A 365 18.14 3.65 10.11
CA ILE A 365 19.43 3.77 9.45
C ILE A 365 20.27 4.82 10.16
N ILE A 366 21.36 4.37 10.79
CA ILE A 366 22.29 5.22 11.54
C ILE A 366 23.36 5.80 10.61
N LYS A 367 24.01 6.89 11.05
CA LYS A 367 25.20 7.41 10.38
C LYS A 367 26.36 6.43 10.56
N ALA A 368 27.12 6.25 9.48
CA ALA A 368 28.33 5.44 9.47
C ALA A 368 29.39 6.10 8.57
N ALA A 369 30.52 5.41 8.38
CA ALA A 369 31.55 5.84 7.46
C ALA A 369 31.01 6.05 6.04
N LYS A 370 31.71 6.89 5.26
CA LYS A 370 31.40 7.11 3.85
C LYS A 370 31.40 5.76 3.12
N ASP A 371 30.40 5.55 2.27
CA ASP A 371 30.19 4.32 1.47
C ASP A 371 29.78 3.05 2.24
N ALA A 372 29.52 3.14 3.56
CA ALA A 372 28.96 2.04 4.33
C ALA A 372 27.59 1.61 3.76
N LYS A 373 27.41 0.30 3.57
CA LYS A 373 26.23 -0.24 2.90
C LYS A 373 25.02 -0.19 3.83
N ALA A 374 23.82 -0.09 3.27
CA ALA A 374 22.61 0.07 4.07
C ALA A 374 22.38 -1.05 5.10
N TYR A 375 22.86 -2.27 4.85
CA TYR A 375 22.76 -3.38 5.78
C TYR A 375 23.78 -3.32 6.93
N GLU A 376 24.88 -2.60 6.78
CA GLU A 376 25.82 -2.30 7.87
C GLU A 376 25.24 -1.22 8.78
N LYS A 377 24.49 -0.27 8.20
CA LYS A 377 23.93 0.90 8.87
C LYS A 377 22.58 0.68 9.57
N SER A 378 21.97 -0.49 9.46
CA SER A 378 20.70 -0.75 10.15
C SER A 378 20.91 -1.05 11.62
N GLU A 379 20.13 -0.44 12.49
CA GLU A 379 20.20 -0.67 13.93
C GLU A 379 18.80 -0.70 14.57
N ASP A 380 18.69 -1.39 15.69
CA ASP A 380 17.48 -1.49 16.50
C ASP A 380 17.12 -0.11 17.10
N PRO A 381 15.86 0.35 17.00
CA PRO A 381 15.48 1.67 17.52
C PRO A 381 15.71 1.84 19.02
N ILE A 382 15.56 0.77 19.83
CA ILE A 382 15.78 0.83 21.28
C ILE A 382 17.28 1.02 21.55
N TYR A 383 18.12 0.20 20.93
CA TYR A 383 19.57 0.35 21.02
C TYR A 383 20.06 1.75 20.61
N VAL A 384 19.46 2.35 19.57
CA VAL A 384 19.77 3.71 19.13
C VAL A 384 19.42 4.76 20.19
N LEU A 385 18.29 4.60 20.88
CA LEU A 385 17.85 5.52 21.94
C LEU A 385 18.79 5.43 23.15
N GLU A 386 19.09 4.21 23.61
CA GLU A 386 19.96 3.98 24.77
C GLU A 386 21.39 4.51 24.55
N ASN A 387 21.90 4.37 23.33
CA ASN A 387 23.27 4.74 22.98
C ASN A 387 23.39 6.12 22.31
N ASN A 388 22.28 6.86 22.15
CA ASN A 388 22.23 8.18 21.50
C ASN A 388 22.92 8.21 20.13
N ILE A 389 22.65 7.19 19.30
CA ILE A 389 23.33 7.02 18.00
C ILE A 389 22.70 7.97 16.96
N PRO A 390 23.51 8.78 16.24
CA PRO A 390 23.01 9.66 15.20
C PRO A 390 22.33 8.94 14.02
N ILE A 391 21.17 9.46 13.60
CA ILE A 391 20.43 8.98 12.42
C ILE A 391 20.97 9.58 11.12
N ASP A 392 20.99 8.79 10.05
CA ASP A 392 21.35 9.22 8.71
C ASP A 392 20.17 9.92 8.01
N SER A 393 19.98 11.20 8.33
CA SER A 393 18.94 12.05 7.74
C SER A 393 19.08 12.19 6.22
N GLN A 394 20.30 12.11 5.69
CA GLN A 394 20.55 12.19 4.24
C GLN A 394 20.03 10.94 3.54
N TYR A 395 20.33 9.76 4.09
CA TYR A 395 19.79 8.50 3.56
C TYR A 395 18.26 8.48 3.55
N CYS A 396 17.62 8.97 4.61
CA CYS A 396 16.15 9.06 4.66
C CYS A 396 15.62 9.97 3.54
N LEU A 397 16.23 11.14 3.33
CA LEU A 397 15.86 12.05 2.25
C LEU A 397 16.01 11.40 0.88
N ASP A 398 17.16 10.81 0.57
CA ASP A 398 17.49 10.32 -0.78
C ASP A 398 16.72 9.04 -1.13
N TYR A 399 16.63 8.09 -0.19
CA TYR A 399 16.11 6.75 -0.48
C TYR A 399 14.66 6.54 -0.05
N GLN A 400 14.20 7.21 1.01
CA GLN A 400 12.83 7.03 1.52
C GLN A 400 11.88 8.13 1.04
N ILE A 401 12.29 9.40 1.03
CA ILE A 401 11.40 10.54 0.76
C ILE A 401 11.41 10.97 -0.71
N SER A 402 12.59 11.06 -1.34
CA SER A 402 12.74 11.66 -2.66
C SER A 402 11.93 10.95 -3.74
N LYS A 403 12.02 9.61 -3.81
CA LYS A 403 11.34 8.84 -4.86
C LYS A 403 9.81 8.92 -4.75
N PRO A 404 9.19 8.73 -3.57
CA PRO A 404 7.73 8.90 -3.42
C PRO A 404 7.25 10.31 -3.77
N LEU A 405 7.97 11.35 -3.34
CA LEU A 405 7.59 12.73 -3.66
C LEU A 405 7.62 13.01 -5.16
N LEU A 406 8.71 12.65 -5.84
CA LEU A 406 8.83 12.88 -7.28
C LEU A 406 7.71 12.17 -8.05
N ARG A 407 7.35 10.94 -7.67
CA ARG A 407 6.24 10.20 -8.28
C ARG A 407 4.89 10.92 -8.20
N ILE A 408 4.66 11.70 -7.14
CA ILE A 408 3.40 12.43 -6.92
C ILE A 408 3.42 13.78 -7.63
N PHE A 409 4.54 14.51 -7.53
CA PHE A 409 4.63 15.88 -8.00
C PHE A 409 5.03 16.00 -9.48
N GLU A 410 5.81 15.07 -10.06
CA GLU A 410 6.19 15.15 -11.48
C GLU A 410 4.99 15.18 -12.44
N PRO A 411 3.90 14.42 -12.23
CA PRO A 411 2.70 14.52 -13.05
C PRO A 411 1.91 15.84 -12.89
N ILE A 412 2.20 16.63 -11.86
CA ILE A 412 1.43 17.83 -11.47
C ILE A 412 2.22 19.11 -11.79
N MET A 413 3.54 19.09 -11.63
CA MET A 413 4.41 20.27 -11.81
C MET A 413 5.70 19.93 -12.54
N LYS A 414 6.14 20.84 -13.42
CA LYS A 414 7.35 20.66 -14.26
C LYS A 414 8.65 20.55 -13.45
N ASN A 415 8.76 21.29 -12.34
CA ASN A 415 10.01 21.41 -11.57
C ASN A 415 9.97 20.68 -10.22
N ALA A 416 9.35 19.50 -10.14
CA ALA A 416 9.22 18.74 -8.88
C ALA A 416 10.56 18.48 -8.16
N LYS A 417 11.68 18.39 -8.89
CA LYS A 417 13.02 18.20 -8.31
C LYS A 417 13.50 19.37 -7.45
N GLU A 418 12.96 20.57 -7.63
CA GLU A 418 13.25 21.72 -6.76
C GLU A 418 12.71 21.53 -5.34
N LEU A 419 11.78 20.60 -5.11
CA LEU A 419 11.32 20.26 -3.75
C LEU A 419 12.45 19.71 -2.88
N LEU A 420 13.44 19.07 -3.49
CA LEU A 420 14.56 18.41 -2.80
C LEU A 420 15.76 19.35 -2.61
N LYS A 421 15.75 20.54 -3.22
CA LYS A 421 16.87 21.49 -3.21
C LYS A 421 16.37 22.91 -2.94
N GLY A 422 16.93 23.60 -1.96
CA GLY A 422 16.55 24.99 -1.71
C GLY A 422 17.08 25.50 -0.38
N SER A 423 16.65 26.69 0.01
CA SER A 423 17.00 27.28 1.32
C SER A 423 16.63 26.36 2.49
N HIS A 424 15.53 25.62 2.37
CA HIS A 424 15.03 24.66 3.38
C HIS A 424 15.94 23.45 3.59
N THR A 425 16.82 23.10 2.64
CA THR A 425 17.74 21.95 2.74
C THR A 425 19.19 22.31 3.06
N ARG A 426 19.53 23.61 3.02
CA ARG A 426 20.88 24.15 3.28
C ARG A 426 21.30 24.07 4.75
N SER A 427 20.34 24.20 5.66
CA SER A 427 20.61 24.11 7.09
C SER A 427 20.62 22.64 7.53
N ILE A 428 21.73 22.20 8.12
CA ILE A 428 21.93 20.82 8.58
C ILE A 428 22.34 20.87 10.04
N SER A 429 21.65 20.09 10.88
CA SER A 429 22.09 19.81 12.24
C SER A 429 22.82 18.47 12.25
N LEU A 430 24.07 18.46 12.68
CA LEU A 430 24.88 17.26 12.79
C LEU A 430 25.04 16.90 14.27
N PRO A 431 24.16 16.05 14.84
CA PRO A 431 24.38 15.53 16.17
C PRO A 431 25.66 14.70 16.15
N THR A 432 26.50 14.92 17.17
CA THR A 432 27.76 14.17 17.34
C THR A 432 27.51 13.13 18.44
N PRO A 433 27.91 11.87 18.26
CA PRO A 433 27.65 10.82 19.24
C PRO A 433 28.30 11.16 20.58
N SER A 434 27.57 11.02 21.67
CA SER A 434 28.06 11.36 23.02
C SER A 434 29.06 10.33 23.56
N ASN A 435 28.95 9.07 23.15
CA ASN A 435 29.68 7.94 23.76
C ASN A 435 30.79 7.35 22.88
N SER A 436 31.32 8.08 21.90
CA SER A 436 32.47 7.57 21.14
C SER A 436 33.80 7.82 21.86
N ASP A 437 34.77 6.92 21.69
CA ASP A 437 36.07 7.01 22.38
C ASP A 437 36.83 8.31 22.06
N ILE A 438 36.67 8.83 20.85
CA ILE A 438 37.25 10.13 20.44
C ILE A 438 36.53 11.29 21.15
N MET A 439 35.21 11.19 21.36
CA MET A 439 34.43 12.27 21.97
C MET A 439 34.69 12.44 23.48
N LYS A 440 35.24 11.41 24.15
CA LYS A 440 35.75 11.52 25.53
C LYS A 440 36.88 12.55 25.67
N PHE A 441 37.63 12.81 24.60
CA PHE A 441 38.74 13.78 24.56
C PHE A 441 38.35 15.13 23.95
N ALA A 442 37.08 15.31 23.56
CA ALA A 442 36.64 16.55 22.91
C ALA A 442 36.54 17.70 23.92
N LYS A 443 37.26 18.80 23.64
CA LYS A 443 37.11 20.05 24.40
C LYS A 443 35.94 20.87 23.84
N LYS A 444 35.00 21.28 24.70
CA LYS A 444 33.90 22.17 24.31
C LYS A 444 34.46 23.58 24.07
N GLN A 445 34.35 24.07 22.84
CA GLN A 445 34.67 25.45 22.49
C GLN A 445 33.39 26.27 22.41
N HIS A 446 33.25 27.26 23.30
CA HIS A 446 32.10 28.16 23.28
C HIS A 446 32.14 29.05 22.03
N ARG A 447 30.96 29.33 21.47
CA ARG A 447 30.79 30.16 20.27
C ARG A 447 29.70 31.19 20.51
N CYS A 448 29.90 32.40 19.98
CA CYS A 448 28.90 33.46 20.01
C CYS A 448 27.57 32.99 19.39
N ILE A 449 26.45 33.18 20.10
CA ILE A 449 25.11 32.80 19.62
C ILE A 449 24.73 33.54 18.32
N GLY A 450 25.14 34.81 18.19
CA GLY A 450 24.82 35.65 17.03
C GLY A 450 25.59 35.29 15.76
N CYS A 451 26.92 35.15 15.83
CA CYS A 451 27.79 35.02 14.66
C CYS A 451 28.61 33.72 14.59
N ARG A 452 28.52 32.85 15.61
CA ARG A 452 29.25 31.57 15.74
C ARG A 452 30.78 31.70 15.84
N THR A 453 31.33 32.90 15.99
CA THR A 453 32.77 33.11 16.26
C THR A 453 33.15 32.46 17.59
N PRO A 454 34.28 31.75 17.68
CA PRO A 454 34.77 31.22 18.94
C PRO A 454 34.97 32.32 19.98
N ILE A 455 34.64 32.04 21.23
CA ILE A 455 34.81 32.97 22.35
C ILE A 455 35.70 32.33 23.41
N SER A 456 36.66 33.10 23.89
CA SER A 456 37.59 32.71 24.95
C SER A 456 37.01 33.18 26.29
N GLY A 457 36.46 32.25 27.07
CA GLY A 457 35.84 32.53 28.38
C GLY A 457 34.49 31.82 28.54
N SER A 458 34.27 31.20 29.70
CA SER A 458 33.04 30.45 30.02
C SER A 458 31.80 31.33 30.20
N ASP A 459 31.99 32.62 30.49
CA ASP A 459 30.92 33.47 31.04
C ASP A 459 30.31 34.43 30.00
N ARG A 460 30.68 34.30 28.73
CA ARG A 460 30.15 35.13 27.64
C ARG A 460 29.32 34.28 26.69
N THR A 461 28.17 34.80 26.26
CA THR A 461 27.28 34.16 25.27
C THR A 461 27.40 34.82 23.88
N LEU A 462 27.89 36.07 23.85
CA LEU A 462 28.05 36.89 22.65
C LEU A 462 29.49 37.40 22.51
N CYS A 463 29.94 37.60 21.27
CA CYS A 463 31.19 38.32 21.00
C CYS A 463 30.97 39.84 21.14
N ASN A 464 32.07 40.60 21.26
CA ASN A 464 32.02 42.06 21.42
C ASN A 464 31.23 42.75 20.30
N TYR A 465 31.25 42.20 19.08
CA TYR A 465 30.50 42.74 17.94
C TYR A 465 28.99 42.49 18.03
N CYS A 466 28.57 41.31 18.51
CA CYS A 466 27.14 40.97 18.63
C CYS A 466 26.46 41.55 19.87
N LYS A 467 27.23 42.11 20.82
CA LYS A 467 26.71 42.66 22.08
C LYS A 467 25.73 43.82 21.86
N GLY A 468 25.96 44.65 20.84
CA GLY A 468 25.03 45.74 20.48
C GLY A 468 23.66 45.26 19.98
N ASN A 469 23.49 43.98 19.68
CA ASN A 469 22.23 43.39 19.22
C ASN A 469 21.74 42.26 20.15
N GLU A 470 22.13 42.32 21.42
CA GLU A 470 21.87 41.28 22.41
C GLU A 470 20.38 41.01 22.61
N ALA A 471 19.57 42.06 22.79
CA ALA A 471 18.12 41.93 22.97
C ALA A 471 17.46 41.13 21.83
N ALA A 472 17.74 41.46 20.57
CA ALA A 472 17.13 40.76 19.43
C ALA A 472 17.67 39.33 19.25
N ILE A 473 18.90 39.04 19.68
CA ILE A 473 19.45 37.68 19.66
C ILE A 473 18.80 36.84 20.76
N ASN A 474 18.59 37.41 21.95
CA ASN A 474 17.93 36.75 23.07
C ASN A 474 16.46 36.48 22.75
N CYS A 475 15.70 37.46 22.24
CA CYS A 475 14.31 37.27 21.84
C CYS A 475 14.17 36.16 20.78
N ARG A 476 15.05 36.13 19.76
CA ARG A 476 15.06 35.06 18.75
C ARG A 476 15.40 33.69 19.34
N SER A 477 16.34 33.63 20.29
CA SER A 477 16.74 32.39 20.94
C SER A 477 15.65 31.86 21.87
N MET A 478 14.99 32.74 22.62
CA MET A 478 13.83 32.43 23.46
C MET A 478 12.65 31.96 22.62
N ALA A 479 12.27 32.69 21.56
CA ALA A 479 11.19 32.28 20.66
C ALA A 479 11.46 30.89 20.04
N LYS A 480 12.72 30.62 19.67
CA LYS A 480 13.14 29.30 19.18
C LYS A 480 13.00 28.23 20.26
N TRP A 481 13.44 28.49 21.50
CA TRP A 481 13.29 27.59 22.63
C TRP A 481 11.81 27.31 22.97
N MET A 482 10.99 28.35 22.99
CA MET A 482 9.55 28.24 23.19
C MET A 482 8.91 27.39 22.09
N SER A 483 9.30 27.58 20.82
CA SER A 483 8.78 26.73 19.73
C SER A 483 9.11 25.25 19.88
N TYR A 484 10.22 24.91 20.56
CA TYR A 484 10.56 23.53 20.89
C TYR A 484 9.81 23.00 22.11
N ALA A 485 9.59 23.85 23.13
CA ALA A 485 8.89 23.48 24.36
C ALA A 485 7.37 23.35 24.19
N LEU A 486 6.77 24.21 23.33
CA LEU A 486 5.32 24.28 23.07
C LEU A 486 4.75 23.07 22.30
N GLY A 487 5.60 22.13 21.86
CA GLY A 487 5.15 20.82 21.36
C GLY A 487 4.59 19.90 22.47
N SER A 488 4.76 20.27 23.75
CA SER A 488 4.21 19.60 24.93
C SER A 488 3.19 20.50 25.61
N ARG A 489 1.90 20.15 25.53
CA ARG A 489 0.77 20.89 26.11
C ARG A 489 0.94 21.15 27.63
N SER A 490 1.69 20.29 28.32
CA SER A 490 1.92 20.37 29.77
C SER A 490 2.88 21.49 30.20
N PHE A 491 3.74 21.97 29.30
CA PHE A 491 4.74 22.99 29.65
C PHE A 491 4.18 24.42 29.58
N LEU A 492 3.07 24.61 28.86
CA LEU A 492 2.40 25.90 28.65
C LEU A 492 1.75 26.42 29.95
N LEU A 493 1.25 25.52 30.79
CA LEU A 493 0.69 25.84 32.11
C LEU A 493 1.80 26.29 33.08
N LEU A 494 2.93 25.59 33.11
CA LEU A 494 4.07 25.95 33.97
C LEU A 494 4.70 27.30 33.62
N LEU A 495 4.72 27.67 32.33
CA LEU A 495 5.25 28.96 31.88
C LEU A 495 4.31 30.13 32.21
N LEU A 496 2.99 29.91 32.11
CA LEU A 496 1.99 30.90 32.51
C LEU A 496 2.02 31.15 34.02
N ASP A 497 2.24 30.13 34.84
CA ASP A 497 2.28 30.28 36.31
C ASP A 497 3.57 30.95 36.82
N SER A 498 4.68 30.89 36.07
CA SER A 498 5.99 31.37 36.52
C SER A 498 6.45 32.70 35.93
N ILE A 499 5.99 33.07 34.72
CA ILE A 499 6.46 34.27 34.01
C ILE A 499 5.43 35.41 34.06
N LEU A 500 4.13 35.10 34.03
CA LEU A 500 3.08 36.11 34.04
C LEU A 500 3.09 37.04 35.27
N PRO A 501 3.43 36.58 36.50
CA PRO A 501 3.51 37.46 37.67
C PRO A 501 4.61 38.53 37.57
N HIS A 502 5.70 38.26 36.84
CA HIS A 502 6.83 39.18 36.71
C HIS A 502 6.65 40.22 35.60
N LEU A 503 5.83 39.92 34.58
CA LEU A 503 5.51 40.88 33.52
C LEU A 503 4.43 41.89 33.97
N LEU A 504 3.48 41.47 34.82
CA LEU A 504 2.46 42.36 35.37
C LEU A 504 3.02 43.32 36.43
N SER A 505 4.11 42.98 37.11
CA SER A 505 4.74 43.86 38.11
C SER A 505 5.51 45.05 37.53
N GLU A 506 5.91 45.00 36.25
CA GLU A 506 6.60 46.14 35.59
C GLU A 506 5.61 47.18 35.04
N GLU A 507 4.40 46.77 34.61
CA GLU A 507 3.35 47.72 34.18
C GLU A 507 2.77 48.51 35.37
N GLU A 508 2.56 47.87 36.54
CA GLU A 508 2.08 48.57 37.75
C GLU A 508 3.11 49.55 38.35
N ALA A 509 4.40 49.38 38.07
CA ALA A 509 5.46 50.29 38.51
C ALA A 509 5.57 51.56 37.63
N SER A 510 5.15 51.48 36.36
CA SER A 510 5.17 52.61 35.43
C SER A 510 4.02 53.60 35.64
N GLU A 511 2.88 53.17 36.20
CA GLU A 511 1.72 54.05 36.47
C GLU A 511 1.82 54.82 37.80
N ARG A 512 2.85 54.58 38.63
CA ARG A 512 3.06 55.29 39.91
C ARG A 512 4.16 56.36 39.89
N LEU A 513 4.79 56.60 38.75
CA LEU A 513 5.92 57.55 38.61
C LEU A 513 5.84 58.49 37.39
N GLY A 514 4.66 58.70 36.80
CA GLY A 514 4.47 59.64 35.68
C GLY A 514 3.15 60.38 35.75
#